data_AF-A0A1G8C142-F1
#
_entry.id   AF-A0A1G8C142-F1
#
_cell.length_a   1.000
_cell.length_b   1.000
_cell.length_c   1.000
_cell.angle_alpha   90.00
_cell.angle_beta   90.00
_cell.angle_gamma   90.00
#
_symmetry.space_group_name_H-M   'P 1'
#
loop_
_entity.id
_entity.type
_entity.pdbx_description
1 polymer ?
#
loop_
_entity_poly.entity_id
_entity_poly.type
_entity_poly.pdbx_seq_one_letter_code
_entity_poly.pdbx_strand_id
1 'polypeptide(L)'
;MSELMLSHMQSTLERVSGELSALKGKADADRERMLGALGDLSANSGAVMTVLAAFLKAHRLDPAIALAVLDEEEAESGIQSPEIRQRVKQLVGAV
;
A
#
# COMPACT_ATOMS: atom_id res chain seq x y z
N MET A 1 -37.51 -42.13 -3.64
CA MET A 1 -36.31 -41.37 -3.25
C MET A 1 -36.79 -40.00 -2.83
N SER A 2 -36.80 -39.77 -1.53
CA SER A 2 -37.87 -39.10 -0.79
C SER A 2 -37.62 -37.61 -0.53
N GLU A 3 -38.69 -36.88 -0.22
CA GLU A 3 -38.73 -35.49 0.27
C GLU A 3 -37.66 -35.17 1.32
N LEU A 4 -37.20 -36.16 2.10
CA LEU A 4 -36.06 -36.06 3.02
C LEU A 4 -34.75 -35.65 2.33
N MET A 5 -34.46 -36.13 1.12
CA MET A 5 -33.25 -35.73 0.39
C MET A 5 -33.38 -34.33 -0.22
N LEU A 6 -34.57 -33.94 -0.65
CA LEU A 6 -34.85 -32.57 -1.09
C LEU A 6 -34.76 -31.57 0.07
N SER A 7 -35.34 -31.91 1.23
CA SER A 7 -35.20 -31.14 2.47
C SER A 7 -33.74 -31.00 2.91
N HIS A 8 -32.96 -32.08 2.83
CA HIS A 8 -31.55 -32.04 3.20
C HIS A 8 -30.72 -31.18 2.24
N MET A 9 -30.98 -31.28 0.93
CA MET A 9 -30.35 -30.39 -0.05
C MET A 9 -30.73 -28.93 0.16
N GLN A 10 -31.99 -28.64 0.48
CA GLN A 10 -32.46 -27.28 0.73
C GLN A 10 -31.82 -26.66 1.97
N SER A 11 -31.75 -27.40 3.07
CA SER A 11 -31.05 -26.97 4.29
C SER A 11 -29.56 -26.73 4.05
N THR A 12 -28.91 -27.58 3.24
CA THR A 12 -27.49 -27.42 2.92
C THR A 12 -27.25 -26.17 2.06
N LEU A 13 -28.12 -25.90 1.07
CA LEU A 13 -28.06 -24.70 0.23
C LEU A 13 -28.29 -23.42 1.04
N GLU A 14 -29.23 -23.42 1.98
CA GLU A 14 -29.46 -22.29 2.90
C GLU A 14 -28.22 -22.03 3.76
N ARG A 15 -27.58 -23.09 4.27
CA ARG A 15 -26.36 -22.95 5.07
C ARG A 15 -25.20 -22.41 4.24
N VAL A 16 -25.00 -22.93 3.03
CA VAL A 16 -23.97 -22.44 2.09
C VAL A 16 -24.23 -20.98 1.72
N SER A 17 -25.49 -20.60 1.48
CA SER A 17 -25.87 -19.21 1.19
C SER A 17 -25.58 -18.27 2.38
N GLY A 18 -25.84 -18.73 3.60
CA GLY A 18 -25.51 -18.00 4.82
C GLY A 18 -24.00 -17.83 5.02
N GLU A 19 -23.23 -18.91 4.85
CA GLU A 19 -21.76 -18.89 4.91
C GLU A 19 -21.16 -17.97 3.83
N LEU A 20 -21.71 -17.98 2.61
CA LEU A 20 -21.28 -17.11 1.51
C LEU A 20 -21.56 -15.63 1.82
N SER A 21 -22.71 -15.33 2.41
CA SER A 21 -23.08 -13.97 2.81
C SER A 21 -22.18 -13.45 3.93
N ALA A 22 -21.85 -14.30 4.91
CA ALA A 22 -20.90 -13.97 5.98
C ALA A 22 -19.48 -13.73 5.43
N LEU A 23 -19.03 -14.57 4.49
CA LEU A 23 -17.73 -14.41 3.83
C LEU A 23 -17.65 -13.08 3.07
N LYS A 24 -18.71 -12.73 2.32
CA LYS A 24 -18.80 -11.45 1.62
C LYS A 24 -18.72 -10.28 2.59
N GLY A 25 -19.50 -10.31 3.67
CA GLY A 25 -19.46 -9.24 4.68
C GLY A 25 -18.08 -9.06 5.31
N LYS A 26 -17.36 -10.15 5.56
CA LYS A 26 -15.97 -10.09 6.04
C LYS A 26 -15.03 -9.49 4.99
N ALA A 27 -15.15 -9.89 3.73
CA ALA A 27 -14.33 -9.36 2.65
C ALA A 27 -14.55 -7.85 2.45
N ASP A 28 -15.79 -7.39 2.56
CA ASP A 28 -16.12 -5.96 2.48
C ASP A 28 -15.52 -5.17 3.66
N ALA A 29 -15.61 -5.70 4.88
CA ALA A 29 -14.98 -5.09 6.05
C ALA A 29 -13.43 -5.09 5.99
N ASP A 30 -12.82 -6.14 5.44
CA ASP A 30 -11.37 -6.19 5.20
C ASP A 30 -10.96 -5.13 4.17
N ARG A 31 -11.73 -4.99 3.10
CA ARG A 31 -11.51 -3.96 2.07
C ARG A 31 -11.60 -2.56 2.64
N GLU A 32 -12.61 -2.24 3.45
CA GLU A 32 -12.73 -0.92 4.08
C GLU A 32 -11.54 -0.62 5.00
N ARG A 33 -11.10 -1.60 5.80
CA ARG A 33 -9.91 -1.46 6.64
C ARG A 33 -8.64 -1.23 5.83
N MET A 34 -8.46 -1.95 4.72
CA MET A 34 -7.33 -1.73 3.82
C MET A 34 -7.35 -0.34 3.20
N LEU A 35 -8.52 0.15 2.77
CA LEU A 35 -8.66 1.50 2.22
C LEU A 35 -8.35 2.58 3.27
N GLY A 36 -8.79 2.38 4.52
CA GLY A 36 -8.44 3.25 5.64
C GLY A 36 -6.93 3.29 5.88
N ALA A 37 -6.28 2.13 5.98
CA ALA A 37 -4.83 2.03 6.18
C ALA A 37 -4.03 2.64 5.01
N LEU A 38 -4.52 2.51 3.77
CA LEU A 38 -3.92 3.18 2.60
C LEU A 38 -4.06 4.71 2.70
N GLY A 39 -5.19 5.20 3.20
CA GLY A 39 -5.40 6.62 3.49
C GLY A 39 -4.39 7.15 4.52
N ASP A 40 -4.23 6.44 5.63
CA ASP A 40 -3.27 6.79 6.69
C ASP A 40 -1.82 6.75 6.18
N LEU A 41 -1.46 5.72 5.40
CA LEU A 41 -0.14 5.61 4.79
C LEU A 41 0.12 6.77 3.82
N SER A 42 -0.87 7.16 3.03
CA SER A 42 -0.77 8.30 2.11
C SER A 42 -0.58 9.62 2.87
N ALA A 43 -1.34 9.85 3.94
CA ALA A 43 -1.21 11.03 4.79
C ALA A 43 0.18 11.11 5.45
N ASN A 44 0.65 10.00 6.02
CA ASN A 44 1.97 9.92 6.64
C ASN A 44 3.10 10.14 5.62
N SER A 45 2.98 9.54 4.42
CA SER A 45 3.93 9.77 3.34
C SER A 45 3.97 11.24 2.92
N GLY A 46 2.81 11.89 2.80
CA GLY A 46 2.72 13.33 2.51
C GLY A 46 3.36 14.21 3.59
N ALA A 47 3.15 13.87 4.87
CA ALA A 47 3.77 14.58 5.99
C ALA A 47 5.30 14.45 5.97
N VAL A 48 5.83 13.24 5.78
CA VAL A 48 7.28 13.00 5.67
C VAL A 48 7.87 13.80 4.51
N MET A 49 7.25 13.76 3.34
CA MET A 49 7.71 14.52 2.17
C MET A 49 7.72 16.03 2.43
N THR A 50 6.73 16.55 3.15
CA THR A 50 6.65 17.97 3.51
C THR A 50 7.78 18.38 4.45
N VAL A 51 8.05 17.57 5.48
CA VAL A 51 9.15 17.81 6.43
C VAL A 51 10.50 17.70 5.72
N LEU A 52 10.68 16.69 4.87
CA LEU A 52 11.92 16.51 4.12
C LEU A 52 12.19 17.70 3.18
N ALA A 53 11.17 18.18 2.46
CA ALA A 53 11.29 19.36 1.61
C ALA A 53 11.63 20.63 2.40
N ALA A 54 11.05 20.81 3.60
CA ALA A 54 11.39 21.92 4.48
C ALA A 54 12.85 21.82 4.98
N PHE A 55 13.30 20.60 5.33
CA PHE A 55 14.67 20.35 5.75
C PHE A 55 15.67 20.65 4.63
N LEU A 56 15.41 20.20 3.40
CA LEU A 56 16.26 20.47 2.24
C LEU A 56 16.33 21.98 1.91
N LYS A 57 15.24 22.73 2.14
CA LYS A 57 15.24 24.20 1.99
C LYS A 57 16.12 24.90 3.01
N ALA A 58 16.11 24.42 4.25
CA ALA A 58 16.95 24.97 5.32
C ALA A 58 18.42 24.54 5.17
N HIS A 59 18.64 23.32 4.70
CA HIS A 59 19.95 22.70 4.53
C HIS A 59 20.11 22.27 3.09
N ARG A 60 20.69 23.15 2.27
CA ARG A 60 20.98 22.86 0.85
C ARG A 60 21.80 21.59 0.74
N LEU A 61 21.16 20.52 0.30
CA LEU A 61 21.82 19.26 0.00
C LEU A 61 22.37 19.34 -1.42
N ASP A 62 23.62 18.93 -1.62
CA ASP A 62 24.20 18.82 -2.95
C ASP A 62 23.55 17.62 -3.70
N PRO A 63 22.93 17.85 -4.88
CA PRO A 63 22.38 16.77 -5.70
C PRO A 63 23.37 15.64 -6.00
N ALA A 64 24.66 15.95 -6.15
CA ALA A 64 25.69 14.95 -6.44
C ALA A 64 25.90 14.01 -5.25
N ILE A 65 25.89 14.54 -4.02
CA ILE A 65 26.03 13.74 -2.79
C ILE A 65 24.79 12.84 -2.62
N ALA A 66 23.59 13.39 -2.82
CA ALA A 66 22.35 12.63 -2.69
C ALA A 66 22.27 11.47 -3.69
N LEU A 67 22.74 11.67 -4.91
CA LEU A 67 22.78 10.62 -5.93
C LEU A 67 23.87 9.58 -5.66
N ALA A 68 25.03 9.99 -5.13
CA ALA A 68 26.08 9.05 -4.74
C ALA A 68 25.62 8.10 -3.63
N VAL A 69 24.92 8.61 -2.61
CA VAL A 69 24.32 7.77 -1.55
C VAL A 69 23.29 6.79 -2.13
N LEU A 70 22.46 7.25 -3.09
CA LEU A 70 21.54 6.35 -3.78
C LEU A 70 22.27 5.27 -4.57
N ASP A 71 23.39 5.60 -5.24
CA ASP A 71 24.20 4.63 -5.98
C ASP A 71 24.78 3.56 -5.05
N GLU A 72 25.21 3.94 -3.85
CA GLU A 72 25.71 3.01 -2.82
C GLU A 72 24.60 2.04 -2.35
N GLU A 73 23.41 2.56 -2.04
CA GLU A 73 22.24 1.78 -1.62
C GLU A 73 21.73 0.83 -2.74
N GLU A 74 21.70 1.29 -3.99
CA GLU A 74 21.32 0.44 -5.14
C GLU A 74 22.36 -0.66 -5.39
N ALA A 75 23.64 -0.38 -5.14
CA ALA A 75 24.71 -1.38 -5.23
C ALA A 75 24.63 -2.43 -4.11
N GLU A 76 24.32 -2.02 -2.88
CA GLU A 76 24.17 -2.92 -1.73
C GLU A 76 22.92 -3.79 -1.84
N SER A 77 21.78 -3.20 -2.22
CA SER A 77 20.52 -3.93 -2.36
C SER A 77 20.43 -4.75 -3.64
N GLY A 78 21.22 -4.43 -4.67
CA GLY A 78 21.12 -4.98 -6.02
C GLY A 78 19.85 -4.56 -6.77
N ILE A 79 19.06 -3.65 -6.21
CA ILE A 79 17.80 -3.16 -6.77
C ILE A 79 18.03 -1.76 -7.32
N GLN A 80 17.95 -1.63 -8.65
CA GLN A 80 17.97 -0.32 -9.30
C GLN A 80 16.53 0.16 -9.54
N SER A 81 16.23 1.39 -9.13
CA SER A 81 14.92 1.99 -9.35
C SER A 81 15.04 3.36 -10.02
N PRO A 82 14.83 3.43 -11.36
CA PRO A 82 14.84 4.69 -12.10
C PRO A 82 13.86 5.73 -11.55
N GLU A 83 12.74 5.27 -11.00
CA GLU A 83 11.68 6.10 -10.41
C GLU A 83 12.14 6.77 -9.11
N ILE A 84 12.85 6.03 -8.25
CA ILE A 84 13.44 6.59 -7.01
C ILE A 84 14.49 7.64 -7.38
N ARG A 85 15.37 7.33 -8.34
CA ARG A 85 16.39 8.27 -8.82
C ARG A 85 15.79 9.56 -9.36
N GLN A 86 14.72 9.47 -10.14
CA GLN A 86 14.02 10.65 -10.65
C GLN A 86 13.42 11.49 -9.51
N ARG A 87 12.85 10.85 -8.49
CA ARG A 87 12.30 11.54 -7.31
C ARG A 87 13.38 12.22 -6.48
N VAL A 88 14.54 11.59 -6.26
CA VAL A 88 15.67 12.22 -5.58
C VAL A 88 16.12 13.48 -6.33
N LYS A 89 16.24 13.41 -7.66
CA LYS A 89 16.57 14.59 -8.49
C LYS A 89 15.54 15.72 -8.36
N GLN A 90 14.25 15.39 -8.33
CA GLN A 90 13.19 16.39 -8.16
C GLN A 90 13.24 17.03 -6.76
N LEU A 91 13.48 16.24 -5.71
CA LEU A 91 13.52 16.73 -4.34
C LEU A 91 14.72 17.63 -4.05
N VAL A 92 15.88 17.27 -4.58
CA VAL A 92 17.12 18.02 -4.32
C VAL A 92 17.33 19.15 -5.35
N GLY A 93 16.80 18.99 -6.57
CA GLY A 93 16.93 19.98 -7.65
C GLY A 93 15.86 21.09 -7.67
N ALA A 94 14.74 20.93 -6.97
CA ALA A 94 13.68 21.95 -6.88
C ALA A 94 13.88 22.96 -5.73
N VAL A 95 14.97 22.82 -4.97
CA VAL A 95 15.28 23.57 -3.75
C VAL A 95 16.52 24.44 -3.97
#